data_AF-A0AAU4D305-F1
#
_entry.id   AF-A0AAU4D305-F1
#
_cell.length_a   1.000
_cell.length_b   1.000
_cell.length_c   1.000
_cell.angle_alpha   90.00
_cell.angle_beta   90.00
_cell.angle_gamma   90.00
#
_symmetry.space_group_name_H-M   'P 1'
#
loop_
_entity.id
_entity.type
_entity.pdbx_description
1 polymer ?
#
loop_
_entity_poly.entity_id
_entity_poly.type
_entity_poly.pdbx_seq_one_letter_code
_entity_poly.pdbx_strand_id
1 'polypeptide(L)'
;MSAEASAPSVTEVSAVTEVSAVTEVSAVTEASVPSVITIATVRELLSDRKIFPGVPDDLGDDAELVLDSLGLVWLLHVVEERYGLVVEPGDEDIAGLTSLRRLTEFLGAAGAGAADGGGRVER
;
A
#
# COMPACT_ATOMS: atom_id res chain seq x y z
N MET A 1 32.50 -8.31 61.02
CA MET A 1 31.16 -7.93 61.52
C MET A 1 31.03 -6.42 61.41
N SER A 2 30.44 -5.93 60.33
CA SER A 2 29.90 -4.57 60.22
C SER A 2 28.78 -4.63 59.18
N ALA A 3 27.55 -4.46 59.66
CA ALA A 3 26.38 -4.24 58.86
C ALA A 3 26.21 -2.73 58.68
N GLU A 4 25.83 -2.26 57.49
CA GLU A 4 24.88 -1.16 57.38
C GLU A 4 24.22 -1.16 56.00
N ALA A 5 22.90 -1.08 56.01
CA ALA A 5 22.03 -0.94 54.86
C ALA A 5 22.11 0.50 54.32
N SER A 6 22.02 0.67 53.00
CA SER A 6 21.72 1.98 52.41
C SER A 6 20.76 1.82 51.24
N ALA A 7 19.73 2.67 51.26
CA ALA A 7 18.42 2.50 50.63
C ALA A 7 18.39 2.68 49.10
N PRO A 8 17.35 2.16 48.41
CA PRO A 8 17.00 2.63 47.07
C PRO A 8 16.33 4.01 47.17
N SER A 9 16.93 5.04 46.59
CA SER A 9 16.24 6.32 46.38
C SER A 9 15.44 6.27 45.08
N VAL A 10 14.13 6.30 45.24
CA VAL A 10 13.13 6.61 44.21
C VAL A 10 13.05 8.13 44.04
N THR A 11 13.14 8.62 42.80
CA THR A 11 12.93 10.03 42.39
C THR A 11 12.80 10.02 40.87
N GLU A 12 11.90 10.70 40.17
CA GLU A 12 10.55 11.25 40.38
C GLU A 12 10.01 11.40 38.94
N VAL A 13 8.69 11.38 38.82
CA VAL A 13 7.89 11.74 37.63
C VAL A 13 8.45 12.95 36.86
N SER A 14 8.71 12.75 35.57
CA SER A 14 8.67 13.83 34.58
C SER A 14 7.44 13.63 33.71
N ALA A 15 6.35 14.29 34.10
CA ALA A 15 5.22 14.57 33.23
C ALA A 15 5.26 16.06 32.89
N VAL A 16 5.42 16.38 31.61
CA VAL A 16 4.82 17.58 31.02
C VAL A 16 4.57 17.33 29.53
N THR A 17 3.28 17.23 29.23
CA THR A 17 2.62 17.44 27.95
C THR A 17 3.08 18.74 27.30
N GLU A 18 3.40 18.76 26.01
CA GLU A 18 2.93 19.82 25.11
C GLU A 18 2.58 19.25 23.73
N VAL A 19 1.31 19.45 23.39
CA VAL A 19 0.69 19.17 22.10
C VAL A 19 1.16 20.24 21.13
N SER A 20 1.88 19.86 20.07
CA SER A 20 2.14 20.75 18.93
C SER A 20 1.07 20.53 17.88
N ALA A 21 0.12 21.47 17.91
CA ALA A 21 -0.72 22.00 16.86
C ALA A 21 -0.79 21.27 15.50
N VAL A 22 -1.98 20.67 15.30
CA VAL A 22 -2.90 20.74 14.15
C VAL A 22 -2.48 21.43 12.84
N THR A 23 -2.92 20.76 11.76
CA THR A 23 -3.13 21.25 10.38
C THR A 23 -1.85 21.22 9.53
N GLU A 24 -1.76 20.34 8.53
CA GLU A 24 -2.70 20.31 7.41
C GLU A 24 -3.36 18.95 7.21
N VAL A 25 -4.69 18.98 7.28
CA VAL A 25 -5.56 18.12 6.50
C VAL A 25 -5.20 18.34 5.02
N SER A 26 -4.24 17.58 4.50
CA SER A 26 -4.12 17.38 3.07
C SER A 26 -5.33 16.59 2.65
N ALA A 27 -6.33 17.36 2.21
CA ALA A 27 -7.53 16.96 1.50
C ALA A 27 -7.98 15.53 1.78
N VAL A 28 -8.98 15.41 2.64
CA VAL A 28 -10.05 14.46 2.38
C VAL A 28 -10.59 14.75 0.97
N THR A 29 -9.99 14.12 -0.04
CA THR A 29 -10.71 13.85 -1.28
C THR A 29 -11.73 12.79 -0.91
N GLU A 30 -12.91 13.28 -0.56
CA GLU A 30 -14.16 12.56 -0.72
C GLU A 30 -14.29 12.21 -2.22
N ALA A 31 -13.62 11.14 -2.65
CA ALA A 31 -13.80 10.57 -3.97
C ALA A 31 -14.77 9.40 -3.83
N SER A 32 -16.05 9.75 -3.95
CA SER A 32 -17.11 8.89 -4.46
C SER A 32 -16.55 7.76 -5.33
N VAL A 33 -16.70 6.52 -4.85
CA VAL A 33 -16.48 5.24 -5.57
C VAL A 33 -15.87 5.35 -6.97
N PRO A 34 -14.54 5.37 -7.12
CA PRO A 34 -13.96 4.94 -8.36
C PRO A 34 -13.60 3.46 -8.19
N SER A 35 -14.38 2.58 -8.79
CA SER A 35 -13.90 1.24 -9.19
C SER A 35 -12.76 1.33 -10.24
N VAL A 36 -12.21 2.54 -10.46
CA VAL A 36 -11.12 2.87 -11.36
C VAL A 36 -9.85 2.90 -10.52
N ILE A 37 -9.00 1.90 -10.72
CA ILE A 37 -7.66 1.84 -10.13
C ILE A 37 -6.81 2.92 -10.82
N THR A 38 -6.28 3.86 -10.02
CA THR A 38 -5.46 4.99 -10.51
C THR A 38 -4.00 4.82 -10.12
N ILE A 39 -3.09 5.57 -10.77
CA ILE A 39 -1.65 5.51 -10.45
C ILE A 39 -1.40 5.90 -8.99
N ALA A 40 -2.13 6.90 -8.47
CA ALA A 40 -2.03 7.31 -7.08
C ALA A 40 -2.42 6.17 -6.11
N THR A 41 -3.46 5.40 -6.45
CA THR A 41 -3.85 4.21 -5.70
C THR A 41 -2.78 3.15 -5.71
N VAL A 42 -2.25 2.80 -6.89
CA VAL A 42 -1.18 1.80 -6.99
C VAL A 42 0.06 2.26 -6.24
N ARG A 43 0.41 3.54 -6.33
CA ARG A 43 1.53 4.14 -5.58
C ARG A 43 1.31 4.06 -4.06
N GLU A 44 0.10 4.36 -3.57
CA GLU A 44 -0.26 4.17 -2.15
C GLU A 44 -0.04 2.71 -1.72
N LEU A 45 -0.48 1.74 -2.52
CA LEU A 45 -0.32 0.32 -2.24
C LEU A 45 1.16 -0.11 -2.20
N LEU A 46 1.99 0.49 -3.06
CA LEU A 46 3.44 0.23 -3.09
C LEU A 46 4.23 1.00 -2.02
N SER A 47 3.63 1.99 -1.35
CA SER A 47 4.28 2.73 -0.25
C SER A 47 4.49 1.90 1.02
N ASP A 48 3.88 0.70 1.13
CA ASP A 48 4.15 -0.19 2.26
C ASP A 48 5.55 -0.80 2.15
N ARG A 49 6.51 -0.16 2.83
CA ARG A 49 7.93 -0.56 2.86
C ARG A 49 8.17 -1.91 3.54
N LYS A 50 7.20 -2.49 4.26
CA LYS A 50 7.35 -3.87 4.76
C LYS A 50 7.23 -4.89 3.64
N ILE A 51 6.48 -4.57 2.60
CA ILE A 51 6.24 -5.43 1.45
C ILE A 51 7.15 -5.04 0.28
N PHE A 52 7.37 -3.74 0.07
CA PHE A 52 8.17 -3.17 -1.02
C PHE A 52 9.37 -2.36 -0.51
N PRO A 53 10.40 -3.00 0.06
CA PRO A 53 11.54 -2.28 0.62
C PRO A 53 12.38 -1.55 -0.43
N GLY A 54 12.30 -1.94 -1.71
CA GLY A 54 13.07 -1.36 -2.82
C GLY A 54 12.35 -0.27 -3.62
N VAL A 55 11.06 -0.01 -3.35
CA VAL A 55 10.29 0.95 -4.13
C VAL A 55 10.37 2.33 -3.46
N PRO A 56 10.85 3.37 -4.17
CA PRO A 56 10.87 4.73 -3.63
C PRO A 56 9.46 5.30 -3.51
N ASP A 57 9.19 6.05 -2.45
CA ASP A 57 7.91 6.71 -2.20
C ASP A 57 7.55 7.74 -3.29
N ASP A 58 8.57 8.27 -3.98
CA ASP A 58 8.46 9.16 -5.15
C ASP A 58 8.83 8.46 -6.46
N LEU A 59 8.42 7.19 -6.61
CA LEU A 59 8.52 6.49 -7.88
C LEU A 59 7.67 7.22 -8.93
N GLY A 60 8.32 7.65 -10.02
CA GLY A 60 7.64 8.24 -11.17
C GLY A 60 6.79 7.22 -11.94
N ASP A 61 5.81 7.71 -12.70
CA ASP A 61 4.83 6.85 -13.38
C ASP A 61 5.46 5.87 -14.38
N ASP A 62 6.49 6.34 -15.11
CA ASP A 62 7.27 5.57 -16.10
C ASP A 62 8.62 5.09 -15.56
N ALA A 63 8.86 5.22 -14.26
CA ALA A 63 10.10 4.75 -13.65
C ALA A 63 10.17 3.22 -13.64
N GLU A 64 11.39 2.69 -13.62
CA GLU A 64 11.64 1.25 -13.50
C GLU A 64 11.22 0.76 -12.11
N LEU A 65 10.21 -0.11 -12.11
CA LEU A 65 9.64 -0.78 -10.95
C LEU A 65 10.00 -2.26 -11.03
N VAL A 66 10.58 -2.78 -9.94
CA VAL A 66 10.87 -4.21 -9.80
C VAL A 66 9.97 -4.78 -8.71
N LEU A 67 9.04 -5.64 -9.11
CA LEU A 67 8.21 -6.39 -8.19
C LEU A 67 8.80 -7.79 -8.00
N ASP A 68 9.02 -8.17 -6.74
CA ASP A 68 9.30 -9.58 -6.42
C ASP A 68 8.01 -10.40 -6.60
N SER A 69 8.17 -11.71 -6.79
CA SER A 69 7.07 -12.68 -6.82
C SER A 69 6.07 -12.51 -5.67
N LEU A 70 6.56 -12.23 -4.44
CA LEU A 70 5.70 -11.98 -3.29
C LEU A 70 4.98 -10.63 -3.38
N GLY A 71 5.69 -9.58 -3.80
CA GLY A 71 5.13 -8.24 -3.90
C GLY A 71 4.00 -8.16 -4.92
N LEU A 72 4.16 -8.84 -6.06
CA LEU A 72 3.11 -8.92 -7.07
C LEU A 72 1.88 -9.67 -6.55
N VAL A 73 2.05 -10.86 -5.96
CA VAL A 73 0.94 -11.65 -5.41
C VAL A 73 0.21 -10.89 -4.29
N TRP A 74 0.97 -10.22 -3.42
CA TRP A 74 0.38 -9.40 -2.35
C TRP A 74 -0.41 -8.23 -2.92
N LEU A 75 0.12 -7.54 -3.93
CA LEU A 75 -0.58 -6.43 -4.56
C LEU A 75 -1.91 -6.88 -5.18
N LEU A 76 -1.88 -7.99 -5.94
CA LEU A 76 -3.08 -8.58 -6.56
C LEU A 76 -4.11 -8.96 -5.48
N HIS A 77 -3.65 -9.56 -4.37
CA HIS A 77 -4.50 -9.90 -3.24
C HIS A 77 -5.14 -8.68 -2.59
N VAL A 78 -4.38 -7.61 -2.32
CA VAL A 78 -4.93 -6.39 -1.72
C VAL A 78 -5.90 -5.69 -2.67
N VAL A 79 -5.63 -5.71 -3.98
CA VAL A 79 -6.55 -5.19 -4.99
C VAL A 79 -7.86 -5.99 -4.99
N GLU A 80 -7.79 -7.32 -4.89
CA GLU A 80 -8.97 -8.17 -4.74
C GLU A 80 -9.74 -7.84 -3.45
N GLU A 81 -9.07 -7.76 -2.29
CA GLU A 81 -9.72 -7.49 -1.01
C GLU A 81 -10.37 -6.09 -0.95
N ARG A 82 -9.71 -5.09 -1.55
CA ARG A 82 -10.15 -3.67 -1.47
C ARG A 82 -11.17 -3.31 -2.55
N TYR A 83 -11.02 -3.87 -3.76
CA TYR A 83 -11.79 -3.49 -4.94
C TYR A 83 -12.68 -4.63 -5.47
N GLY A 84 -12.57 -5.85 -4.93
CA GLY A 84 -13.28 -7.03 -5.44
C GLY A 84 -12.80 -7.46 -6.82
N LEU A 85 -11.62 -7.03 -7.24
CA LEU A 85 -11.08 -7.26 -8.58
C LEU A 85 -10.11 -8.43 -8.56
N VAL A 86 -10.56 -9.59 -9.06
CA VAL A 86 -9.72 -10.77 -9.26
C VAL A 86 -8.93 -10.60 -10.55
N VAL A 87 -7.60 -10.55 -10.44
CA VAL A 87 -6.71 -10.38 -11.59
C VAL A 87 -5.67 -11.49 -11.60
N GLU A 88 -5.58 -12.21 -12.71
CA GLU A 88 -4.58 -13.25 -12.93
C GLU A 88 -3.69 -12.86 -14.12
N PRO A 89 -2.53 -12.20 -13.90
CA PRO A 89 -1.61 -11.86 -14.97
C PRO A 89 -0.96 -13.12 -15.56
N GLY A 90 -0.92 -13.23 -16.89
CA GLY A 90 -0.12 -14.26 -17.56
C GLY A 90 1.37 -13.91 -17.54
N ASP A 91 2.23 -14.82 -17.99
CA ASP A 91 3.69 -14.60 -18.02
C ASP A 91 4.10 -13.34 -18.79
N GLU A 92 3.40 -13.03 -19.89
CA GLU A 92 3.64 -11.83 -20.70
C GLU A 92 3.23 -10.55 -19.96
N ASP A 93 2.12 -10.59 -19.21
CA ASP A 93 1.69 -9.46 -18.39
C ASP A 93 2.71 -9.21 -17.29
N ILE A 94 3.10 -10.25 -16.54
CA ILE A 94 4.09 -10.19 -15.46
C ILE A 94 5.39 -9.55 -15.96
N ALA A 95 5.87 -9.93 -17.14
CA ALA A 95 7.05 -9.34 -17.76
C ALA A 95 6.88 -7.86 -18.14
N GLY A 96 5.65 -7.41 -18.36
CA GLY A 96 5.29 -6.01 -18.65
C GLY A 96 5.01 -5.15 -17.42
N LEU A 97 4.88 -5.73 -16.22
CA LEU A 97 4.61 -5.03 -14.95
C LEU A 97 5.87 -4.37 -14.35
N THR A 98 6.66 -3.69 -15.20
CA THR A 98 7.95 -3.07 -14.82
C THR A 98 7.86 -1.57 -14.54
N SER A 99 6.65 -0.99 -14.51
CA SER A 99 6.42 0.43 -14.22
C SER A 99 5.03 0.64 -13.62
N LEU A 100 4.87 1.70 -12.84
CA LEU A 100 3.58 2.10 -12.25
C LEU A 100 2.49 2.30 -13.32
N ARG A 101 2.84 2.93 -14.45
CA ARG A 101 1.90 3.15 -15.55
C ARG A 101 1.36 1.84 -16.10
N ARG A 102 2.24 0.88 -16.42
CA ARG A 102 1.87 -0.44 -16.95
C ARG A 102 0.99 -1.21 -15.99
N LEU A 103 1.37 -1.22 -14.72
CA LEU A 103 0.61 -1.85 -13.65
C LEU A 103 -0.78 -1.25 -13.49
N THR A 104 -0.89 0.08 -13.52
CA THR A 104 -2.17 0.78 -13.46
C THR A 104 -3.03 0.49 -14.69
N GLU A 105 -2.45 0.52 -15.89
CA GLU A 105 -3.16 0.19 -17.14
C GLU A 105 -3.70 -1.24 -17.11
N PHE A 106 -2.91 -2.20 -16.64
CA PHE A 106 -3.31 -3.59 -16.50
C PHE A 106 -4.48 -3.77 -15.51
N LEU A 107 -4.35 -3.20 -14.31
CA LEU A 107 -5.40 -3.25 -13.29
C LEU A 107 -6.69 -2.51 -13.72
N GLY A 108 -6.53 -1.37 -14.41
CA GLY A 108 -7.66 -0.62 -14.98
C GLY A 108 -8.37 -1.38 -16.10
N ALA A 109 -7.62 -2.06 -16.97
CA ALA A 109 -8.16 -2.91 -18.02
C ALA A 109 -8.92 -4.12 -17.43
N ALA A 110 -8.38 -4.74 -16.39
CA ALA A 110 -9.05 -5.82 -15.67
C ALA A 110 -10.36 -5.35 -15.01
N GLY A 111 -10.36 -4.16 -14.38
CA GLY A 111 -11.57 -3.56 -13.80
C GLY A 111 -12.64 -3.22 -14.84
N ALA A 112 -12.24 -2.70 -16.00
CA ALA A 112 -13.15 -2.45 -17.12
C ALA A 112 -13.70 -3.73 -17.74
N GLY A 113 -12.84 -4.76 -17.90
CA GLY A 113 -13.22 -6.08 -18.38
C GLY A 113 -14.17 -6.82 -17.45
N ALA A 114 -14.04 -6.64 -16.12
CA ALA A 114 -14.97 -7.19 -15.14
C ALA A 114 -16.35 -6.52 -15.20
N ALA A 115 -16.43 -5.23 -15.52
CA ALA A 115 -17.69 -4.50 -15.70
C ALA A 115 -18.41 -4.87 -17.00
N ASP A 116 -17.67 -5.23 -18.05
CA ASP A 116 -18.22 -5.69 -19.34
C ASP A 116 -18.52 -7.21 -19.32
N GLY A 117 -17.76 -7.98 -18.54
CA GLY A 117 -17.75 -9.44 -18.45
C GLY A 117 -18.83 -10.07 -17.56
N GLY A 118 -19.98 -9.41 -17.39
CA GLY A 118 -21.17 -9.94 -16.67
C GLY A 118 -21.84 -11.16 -17.35
N GLY A 119 -21.12 -11.93 -18.17
CA GLY A 119 -21.62 -13.12 -18.83
C GLY A 119 -20.53 -14.16 -19.02
N ARG A 120 -20.79 -15.37 -18.48
CA ARG A 120 -20.06 -16.64 -18.62
C ARG A 120 -18.96 -16.80 -17.54
N VAL A 121 -19.07 -17.75 -16.62
CA VAL A 121 -19.23 -19.19 -16.90
C VAL A 121 -20.04 -19.88 -15.80
N GLU A 122 -21.16 -20.50 -16.17
CA GLU A 122 -21.71 -21.64 -15.43
C GLU A 122 -20.87 -22.88 -15.74
N ARG A 123 -20.39 -23.59 -14.72
CA ARG A 123 -20.29 -25.05 -14.73
C ARG A 123 -20.06 -25.66 -13.35
#